data_AF-A0A2S4VYW6-F1
#
_entry.id   AF-A0A2S4VYW6-F1
#
_cell.length_a   1.000
_cell.length_b   1.000
_cell.length_c   1.000
_cell.angle_alpha   90.00
_cell.angle_beta   90.00
_cell.angle_gamma   90.00
#
_symmetry.space_group_name_H-M   'P 1'
#
loop_
_entity.id
_entity.type
_entity.pdbx_description
1 polymer ?
#
loop_
_entity_poly.entity_id
_entity_poly.type
_entity_poly.pdbx_seq_one_letter_code
_entity_poly.pdbx_strand_id
1 'polypeptide(L)'
;MASAYIAHLGDLSTAFSFFGWWFLPGYASSIVLAIFYRIFPSRRPPLPGSAYLKPGEKPVYNPVHELQKVEHDRRSRHHRSIAHGLVIGLYLGYTLVGEYRKQTGRNYYSILGIQSNSLAFNSTTSQSIPENLNQVRSQIIKGDLLDEAALKSHWRKLARSFHPDKLNPPASLKTEFEISQWKSNVESKFIQMREAYETLNDNTKQWAYDRFGPSVTQWKNCITLREYLIEGIKHTSPFYALSGSSLLVIGTVRKSDAGTFWRWTIMLLVIGLEAMILTSTSLTKVSFFMSIIFPNRAPFEHIELLRQFFIAGSCVATQISGIIYPIPEELKKDKSLESVIEPLFGLVDQIHESSNLANVELIKLMFNDLHPIIKNSTDDKNKSDHHLTTEEGELESNQLSQSQQNLKMQKVISEVKSKMLDTFCDLKLQSDPDGQAAWIQAIQDEKSTE
;
A
#
# COMPACT_ATOMS: atom_id res chain seq x y z
N MET A 1 -14.81 20.29 -21.49
CA MET A 1 -13.68 19.33 -21.50
C MET A 1 -13.45 18.62 -20.16
N ALA A 2 -13.84 19.20 -19.01
CA ALA A 2 -13.98 18.42 -17.77
C ALA A 2 -15.22 17.49 -17.77
N SER A 3 -16.26 17.82 -18.55
CA SER A 3 -17.55 17.09 -18.54
C SER A 3 -17.48 15.61 -18.97
N ALA A 4 -16.61 15.23 -19.92
CA ALA A 4 -16.50 13.84 -20.37
C ALA A 4 -15.74 12.94 -19.37
N TYR A 5 -14.78 13.50 -18.62
CA TYR A 5 -14.08 12.80 -17.54
C TYR A 5 -14.83 12.88 -16.20
N ILE A 6 -15.60 13.94 -15.97
CA ILE A 6 -16.51 14.07 -14.82
C ILE A 6 -17.73 13.15 -14.97
N ALA A 7 -18.19 12.86 -16.19
CA ALA A 7 -19.20 11.82 -16.42
C ALA A 7 -18.72 10.43 -15.96
N HIS A 8 -17.41 10.17 -16.00
CA HIS A 8 -16.83 8.91 -15.51
C HIS A 8 -16.62 8.89 -13.97
N LEU A 9 -16.68 10.05 -13.32
CA LEU A 9 -16.74 10.20 -11.84
C LEU A 9 -18.18 10.13 -11.31
N GLY A 10 -19.19 10.32 -12.17
CA GLY A 10 -20.62 10.26 -11.82
C GLY A 10 -21.24 8.87 -11.86
N ASP A 11 -20.53 7.86 -12.36
CA ASP A 11 -20.98 6.48 -12.29
C ASP A 11 -20.79 5.97 -10.85
N LEU A 12 -21.82 6.12 -10.03
CA LEU A 12 -21.95 5.44 -8.74
C LEU A 12 -21.54 3.96 -8.84
N SER A 13 -21.70 3.33 -10.01
CA SER A 13 -21.27 1.96 -10.27
C SER A 13 -19.76 1.70 -10.09
N THR A 14 -18.88 2.65 -10.42
CA THR A 14 -17.42 2.46 -10.25
C THR A 14 -17.03 2.62 -8.78
N ALA A 15 -17.64 3.57 -8.07
CA ALA A 15 -17.49 3.70 -6.63
C ALA A 15 -18.06 2.48 -5.89
N PHE A 16 -19.25 2.01 -6.25
CA PHE A 16 -19.84 0.77 -5.72
C PHE A 16 -19.01 -0.47 -6.04
N SER A 17 -18.40 -0.53 -7.22
CA SER A 17 -17.45 -1.59 -7.56
C SER A 17 -16.23 -1.54 -6.64
N PHE A 18 -15.66 -0.36 -6.40
CA PHE A 18 -14.53 -0.15 -5.50
C PHE A 18 -14.86 -0.51 -4.04
N PHE A 19 -16.02 -0.09 -3.54
CA PHE A 19 -16.55 -0.53 -2.24
C PHE A 19 -16.86 -2.04 -2.22
N GLY A 20 -17.34 -2.59 -3.33
CA GLY A 20 -17.56 -4.01 -3.55
C GLY A 20 -16.27 -4.80 -3.37
N TRP A 21 -15.15 -4.32 -3.92
CA TRP A 21 -13.83 -4.93 -3.72
C TRP A 21 -13.37 -4.96 -2.25
N TRP A 22 -13.90 -4.08 -1.40
CA TRP A 22 -13.54 -4.00 0.02
C TRP A 22 -14.29 -5.02 0.89
N PHE A 23 -15.60 -5.20 0.68
CA PHE A 23 -16.45 -6.01 1.58
C PHE A 23 -16.85 -7.37 0.99
N LEU A 24 -17.06 -7.42 -0.32
CA LEU A 24 -17.69 -8.54 -1.00
C LEU A 24 -16.83 -9.82 -0.96
N PRO A 25 -15.49 -9.76 -1.14
CA PRO A 25 -14.65 -10.95 -1.02
C PRO A 25 -14.66 -11.54 0.40
N GLY A 26 -14.75 -10.70 1.43
CA GLY A 26 -14.77 -11.13 2.83
C GLY A 26 -16.06 -11.88 3.16
N TYR A 27 -17.20 -11.31 2.77
CA TYR A 27 -18.51 -11.91 3.00
C TYR A 27 -18.77 -13.15 2.12
N ALA A 28 -18.39 -13.09 0.84
CA ALA A 28 -18.57 -14.23 -0.05
C ALA A 28 -17.66 -15.41 0.34
N SER A 29 -16.43 -15.16 0.81
CA SER A 29 -15.55 -16.25 1.26
C SER A 29 -16.09 -17.01 2.48
N SER A 30 -16.80 -16.33 3.41
CA SER A 30 -17.43 -17.00 4.55
C SER A 30 -18.63 -17.84 4.13
N ILE A 31 -19.44 -17.38 3.17
CA ILE A 31 -20.55 -18.14 2.60
C ILE A 31 -20.02 -19.37 1.85
N VAL A 32 -19.02 -19.19 0.98
CA VAL A 32 -18.41 -20.31 0.22
C VAL A 32 -17.84 -21.34 1.18
N LEU A 33 -17.16 -20.90 2.24
CA LEU A 33 -16.60 -21.80 3.24
C LEU A 33 -17.69 -22.52 4.03
N ALA A 34 -18.81 -21.85 4.36
CA ALA A 34 -19.95 -22.46 5.03
C ALA A 34 -20.63 -23.53 4.14
N ILE A 35 -20.80 -23.25 2.84
CA ILE A 35 -21.31 -24.21 1.86
C ILE A 35 -20.35 -25.39 1.72
N PHE A 36 -19.04 -25.12 1.60
CA PHE A 36 -18.02 -26.16 1.50
C PHE A 36 -18.05 -27.11 2.69
N TYR A 37 -18.15 -26.60 3.92
CA TYR A 37 -18.25 -27.44 5.11
C TYR A 37 -19.60 -28.14 5.25
N ARG A 38 -20.67 -27.61 4.67
CA ARG A 38 -21.96 -28.30 4.60
C ARG A 38 -21.92 -29.50 3.65
N ILE A 39 -21.20 -29.38 2.53
CA ILE A 39 -21.05 -30.45 1.53
C ILE A 39 -20.01 -31.48 1.98
N PHE A 40 -18.90 -31.03 2.58
CA PHE A 40 -17.81 -31.89 3.05
C PHE A 40 -17.60 -31.76 4.56
N PRO A 41 -18.50 -32.33 5.38
CA PRO A 41 -18.41 -32.25 6.83
C PRO A 41 -17.10 -32.84 7.37
N SER A 42 -16.57 -33.89 6.74
CA SER A 42 -15.31 -34.54 7.12
C SER A 42 -14.06 -33.66 6.94
N ARG A 43 -14.15 -32.55 6.18
CA ARG A 43 -13.05 -31.60 5.98
C ARG A 43 -13.10 -30.43 6.96
N ARG A 44 -14.13 -30.34 7.81
CA ARG A 44 -14.21 -29.31 8.84
C ARG A 44 -13.13 -29.56 9.89
N PRO A 45 -12.32 -28.55 10.27
CA PRO A 45 -11.37 -28.69 11.36
C PRO A 45 -12.11 -29.15 12.64
N PRO A 46 -11.65 -30.19 13.34
CA PRO A 46 -12.28 -30.64 14.57
C PRO A 46 -12.14 -29.54 15.63
N LEU A 47 -13.24 -29.13 16.26
CA LEU A 47 -13.18 -28.11 17.30
C LEU A 47 -12.27 -28.59 18.44
N PRO A 48 -11.38 -27.72 18.97
CA PRO A 48 -10.66 -28.05 20.19
C PRO A 48 -11.69 -28.35 21.28
N GLY A 49 -11.50 -29.46 21.99
CA GLY A 49 -12.41 -29.85 23.07
C GLY A 49 -12.49 -28.72 24.10
N SER A 50 -13.70 -28.34 24.50
CA SER A 50 -13.88 -27.32 25.53
C SER A 50 -13.24 -27.82 26.82
N ALA A 51 -12.19 -27.14 27.27
CA ALA A 51 -11.75 -27.27 28.66
C ALA A 51 -12.89 -26.73 29.53
N TYR A 52 -13.72 -27.63 30.06
CA TYR A 52 -14.75 -27.28 31.03
C TYR A 52 -14.06 -26.70 32.27
N LEU A 53 -14.00 -25.37 32.35
CA LEU A 53 -13.55 -24.66 33.54
C LEU A 53 -14.75 -24.46 34.46
N LYS A 54 -14.65 -24.93 35.70
CA LYS A 54 -15.60 -24.55 36.75
C LYS A 54 -15.44 -23.05 37.03
N PRO A 55 -16.51 -22.31 37.37
CA PRO A 55 -16.41 -20.89 37.69
C PRO A 55 -15.41 -20.67 38.84
N GLY A 56 -14.32 -19.93 38.59
CA GLY A 56 -13.29 -19.60 39.58
C GLY A 56 -11.95 -20.35 39.42
N GLU A 57 -11.83 -21.30 38.51
CA GLU A 57 -10.60 -22.09 38.31
C GLU A 57 -9.70 -21.46 37.22
N LYS A 58 -8.40 -21.28 37.51
CA LYS A 58 -7.44 -20.75 36.53
C LYS A 58 -7.22 -21.78 35.41
N PRO A 59 -7.06 -21.35 34.14
CA PRO A 59 -6.82 -22.27 33.05
C PRO A 59 -5.54 -23.08 33.29
N VAL A 60 -5.69 -24.39 33.51
CA VAL A 60 -4.55 -25.32 33.58
C VAL A 60 -3.97 -25.48 32.19
N TYR A 61 -2.70 -25.12 32.03
CA TYR A 61 -1.99 -25.26 30.76
C TYR A 61 -1.95 -26.74 30.35
N ASN A 62 -2.64 -27.09 29.26
CA ASN A 62 -2.63 -28.41 28.69
C ASN A 62 -1.92 -28.38 27.32
N PRO A 63 -0.70 -28.95 27.20
CA PRO A 63 0.08 -28.88 25.97
C PRO A 63 -0.63 -29.57 24.79
N VAL A 64 -1.45 -30.60 25.03
CA VAL A 64 -2.20 -31.30 23.99
C VAL A 64 -3.33 -30.43 23.43
N HIS A 65 -4.02 -29.68 24.30
CA HIS A 65 -5.07 -28.74 23.90
C HIS A 65 -4.50 -27.58 23.07
N GLU A 66 -3.33 -27.04 23.47
CA GLU A 66 -2.66 -26.00 22.69
C GLU A 66 -2.20 -26.50 21.31
N LEU A 67 -1.64 -27.72 21.21
CA LEU A 67 -1.29 -28.31 19.92
C LEU A 67 -2.52 -28.52 19.01
N GLN A 68 -3.64 -29.00 19.57
CA GLN A 68 -4.89 -29.16 18.83
C GLN A 68 -5.46 -27.83 18.35
N LYS A 69 -5.40 -26.79 19.20
CA LYS A 69 -5.84 -25.44 18.88
C LYS A 69 -4.98 -24.82 17.78
N VAL A 70 -3.66 -24.96 17.85
CA VAL A 70 -2.73 -24.49 16.82
C VAL A 70 -2.99 -25.17 15.47
N GLU A 71 -3.20 -26.49 15.46
CA GLU A 71 -3.49 -27.24 14.23
C GLU A 71 -4.87 -26.90 13.65
N HIS A 72 -5.88 -26.73 14.52
CA HIS A 72 -7.20 -26.24 14.12
C HIS A 72 -7.12 -24.86 13.46
N ASP A 73 -6.42 -23.92 14.10
CA ASP A 73 -6.27 -22.56 13.61
C ASP A 73 -5.47 -22.51 12.31
N ARG A 74 -4.42 -23.33 12.18
CA ARG A 74 -3.64 -23.48 10.95
C ARG A 74 -4.51 -23.96 9.79
N ARG A 75 -5.29 -25.04 9.97
CA ARG A 75 -6.19 -25.58 8.94
C ARG A 75 -7.33 -24.63 8.60
N SER A 76 -7.93 -24.01 9.61
CA SER A 76 -9.01 -23.02 9.43
C SER A 76 -8.53 -21.80 8.63
N ARG A 77 -7.35 -21.26 8.98
CA ARG A 77 -6.72 -20.17 8.22
C ARG A 77 -6.42 -20.57 6.78
N HIS A 78 -5.92 -21.78 6.56
CA HIS A 78 -5.61 -22.29 5.21
C HIS A 78 -6.87 -22.45 4.35
N HIS A 79 -7.95 -23.02 4.88
CA HIS A 79 -9.22 -23.12 4.13
C HIS A 79 -9.82 -21.74 3.85
N ARG A 80 -9.73 -20.82 4.82
CA ARG A 80 -10.21 -19.44 4.64
C ARG A 80 -9.40 -18.69 3.59
N SER A 81 -8.07 -18.84 3.55
CA SER A 81 -7.22 -18.18 2.56
C SER A 81 -7.46 -18.73 1.15
N ILE A 82 -7.63 -20.04 1.00
CA ILE A 82 -8.00 -20.66 -0.29
C ILE A 82 -9.35 -20.14 -0.77
N ALA A 83 -10.37 -20.18 0.09
CA ALA A 83 -11.71 -19.71 -0.28
C ALA A 83 -11.70 -18.22 -0.64
N HIS A 84 -10.96 -17.39 0.11
CA HIS A 84 -10.83 -15.97 -0.17
C HIS A 84 -10.10 -15.70 -1.49
N GLY A 85 -8.98 -16.38 -1.75
CA GLY A 85 -8.24 -16.30 -3.01
C GLY A 85 -9.08 -16.72 -4.22
N LEU A 86 -9.85 -17.80 -4.11
CA LEU A 86 -10.75 -18.29 -5.17
C LEU A 86 -11.82 -17.25 -5.50
N VAL A 87 -12.50 -16.70 -4.48
CA VAL A 87 -13.52 -15.67 -4.66
C VAL A 87 -12.95 -14.43 -5.33
N ILE A 88 -11.77 -13.98 -4.90
CA ILE A 88 -11.07 -12.84 -5.51
C ILE A 88 -10.73 -13.12 -6.98
N GLY A 89 -10.23 -14.31 -7.29
CA GLY A 89 -9.92 -14.73 -8.66
C GLY A 89 -11.14 -14.79 -9.57
N LEU A 90 -12.26 -15.35 -9.09
CA LEU A 90 -13.53 -15.36 -9.83
C LEU A 90 -14.08 -13.96 -10.05
N TYR A 91 -14.02 -13.10 -9.02
CA TYR A 91 -14.49 -11.72 -9.14
C TYR A 91 -13.63 -10.91 -10.12
N LEU A 92 -12.30 -11.08 -10.08
CA LEU A 92 -11.38 -10.50 -11.07
C LEU A 92 -11.76 -10.95 -12.49
N GLY A 93 -11.96 -12.24 -12.69
CA GLY A 93 -12.39 -12.78 -13.99
C GLY A 93 -13.72 -12.18 -14.46
N TYR A 94 -14.71 -12.09 -13.56
CA TYR A 94 -16.01 -11.47 -13.85
C TYR A 94 -15.88 -10.00 -14.24
N THR A 95 -15.10 -9.21 -13.49
CA THR A 95 -14.87 -7.80 -13.79
C THR A 95 -14.20 -7.63 -15.16
N LEU A 96 -13.13 -8.39 -15.43
CA LEU A 96 -12.41 -8.31 -16.71
C LEU A 96 -13.30 -8.74 -17.90
N VAL A 97 -14.09 -9.80 -17.75
CA VAL A 97 -15.04 -10.24 -18.80
C VAL A 97 -16.16 -9.21 -18.98
N GLY A 98 -16.66 -8.64 -17.89
CA GLY A 98 -17.69 -7.60 -17.93
C GLY A 98 -17.22 -6.36 -18.71
N GLU A 99 -16.01 -5.90 -18.42
CA GLU A 99 -15.42 -4.76 -19.12
C GLU A 99 -15.07 -5.09 -20.59
N TYR A 100 -14.50 -6.27 -20.84
CA TYR A 100 -14.25 -6.75 -22.21
C TYR A 100 -15.54 -6.73 -23.05
N ARG A 101 -16.68 -7.15 -22.47
CA ARG A 101 -17.97 -7.12 -23.14
C ARG A 101 -18.44 -5.69 -23.42
N LYS A 102 -18.33 -4.77 -22.44
CA LYS A 102 -18.76 -3.36 -22.59
C LYS A 102 -18.03 -2.62 -23.70
N GLN A 103 -16.78 -2.97 -23.96
CA GLN A 103 -15.98 -2.35 -25.01
C GLN A 103 -16.34 -2.86 -26.41
N THR A 104 -17.03 -4.00 -26.54
CA THR A 104 -17.36 -4.60 -27.85
C THR A 104 -18.26 -3.71 -28.70
N GLY A 105 -17.86 -3.45 -29.95
CA GLY A 105 -18.69 -2.74 -30.94
C GLY A 105 -18.68 -1.20 -30.83
N ARG A 106 -17.75 -0.63 -30.06
CA ARG A 106 -17.60 0.83 -29.90
C ARG A 106 -16.53 1.46 -30.79
N ASN A 107 -15.71 0.66 -31.47
CA ASN A 107 -14.62 1.15 -32.31
C ASN A 107 -15.11 1.46 -33.73
N TYR A 108 -14.46 2.41 -34.41
CA TYR A 108 -14.84 2.90 -35.74
C TYR A 108 -14.75 1.81 -36.81
N TYR A 109 -13.81 0.88 -36.63
CA TYR A 109 -13.70 -0.31 -37.47
C TYR A 109 -14.97 -1.18 -37.39
N SER A 110 -15.45 -1.51 -36.19
CA SER A 110 -16.67 -2.30 -35.97
C SER A 110 -17.93 -1.58 -36.44
N ILE A 111 -17.99 -0.25 -36.32
CA ILE A 111 -19.10 0.58 -36.82
C ILE A 111 -19.19 0.49 -38.34
N LEU A 112 -18.06 0.44 -39.04
CA LEU A 112 -18.01 0.27 -40.50
C LEU A 112 -18.11 -1.21 -40.94
N GLY A 113 -18.16 -2.16 -39.99
CA GLY A 113 -18.15 -3.60 -40.29
C GLY A 113 -16.81 -4.08 -40.85
N ILE A 114 -15.73 -3.34 -40.58
CA ILE A 114 -14.36 -3.65 -41.00
C ILE A 114 -13.66 -4.24 -39.77
N GLN A 115 -12.83 -5.27 -39.98
CA GLN A 115 -11.98 -5.73 -38.88
C GLN A 115 -10.95 -4.65 -38.58
N SER A 116 -10.75 -4.30 -37.30
CA SER A 116 -9.67 -3.39 -36.84
C SER A 116 -8.26 -3.97 -37.05
N ASN A 117 -8.19 -5.10 -37.76
CA ASN A 117 -7.03 -5.86 -38.07
C ASN A 117 -6.21 -5.13 -39.14
N SER A 118 -5.59 -4.02 -38.77
CA SER A 118 -4.28 -3.64 -39.29
C SER A 118 -3.20 -4.69 -38.95
N LEU A 119 -3.59 -5.82 -38.31
CA LEU A 119 -2.71 -6.84 -37.74
C LEU A 119 -3.19 -8.30 -37.89
N ALA A 120 -4.27 -8.59 -38.61
CA ALA A 120 -4.60 -9.98 -39.01
C ALA A 120 -4.17 -10.20 -40.46
N PHE A 121 -2.86 -10.19 -40.68
CA PHE A 121 -2.29 -10.83 -41.85
C PHE A 121 -2.36 -12.34 -41.63
N ASN A 122 -3.51 -12.94 -41.98
CA ASN A 122 -3.63 -14.29 -42.53
C ASN A 122 -5.11 -14.68 -42.65
N SER A 123 -5.64 -14.52 -43.85
CA SER A 123 -6.31 -15.64 -44.51
C SER A 123 -6.26 -15.40 -46.02
N THR A 124 -5.83 -16.43 -46.74
CA THR A 124 -5.70 -16.54 -48.21
C THR A 124 -4.54 -15.81 -48.87
N THR A 125 -3.31 -16.20 -48.52
CA THR A 125 -2.29 -16.43 -49.56
C THR A 125 -2.74 -17.64 -50.38
N SER A 126 -3.39 -17.38 -51.51
CA SER A 126 -3.39 -18.29 -52.66
C SER A 126 -3.54 -17.49 -53.94
N GLN A 127 -2.62 -16.54 -54.19
CA GLN A 127 -2.26 -16.19 -55.56
C GLN A 127 -0.91 -15.45 -55.61
N SER A 128 0.05 -16.15 -56.23
CA SER A 128 1.26 -15.68 -56.94
C SER A 128 2.18 -14.63 -56.29
N ILE A 129 3.40 -15.10 -56.06
CA ILE A 129 4.65 -14.40 -55.73
C ILE A 129 4.90 -13.18 -56.64
N PRO A 130 5.38 -12.04 -56.09
CA PRO A 130 6.19 -11.08 -56.85
C PRO A 130 7.68 -11.21 -56.52
N GLU A 131 8.48 -11.27 -57.58
CA GLU A 131 9.89 -11.65 -57.64
C GLU A 131 10.90 -10.53 -57.30
N ASN A 132 10.50 -9.48 -56.57
CA ASN A 132 11.39 -8.34 -56.31
C ASN A 132 11.55 -8.03 -54.81
N LEU A 133 12.77 -8.30 -54.29
CA LEU A 133 13.14 -8.09 -52.89
C LEU A 133 13.00 -6.62 -52.43
N ASN A 134 13.00 -5.65 -53.34
CA ASN A 134 12.78 -4.24 -53.01
C ASN A 134 11.29 -3.87 -52.89
N GLN A 135 10.39 -4.66 -53.49
CA GLN A 135 8.94 -4.49 -53.42
C GLN A 135 8.37 -5.04 -52.10
N VAL A 136 8.94 -6.14 -51.62
CA VAL A 136 8.67 -6.68 -50.26
C VAL A 136 9.26 -5.74 -49.19
N ARG A 137 10.41 -5.11 -49.46
CA ARG A 137 11.02 -4.12 -48.54
C ARG A 137 10.22 -2.82 -48.44
N SER A 138 9.54 -2.38 -49.50
CA SER A 138 8.58 -1.26 -49.43
C SER A 138 7.26 -1.62 -48.75
N GLN A 139 6.84 -2.89 -48.79
CA GLN A 139 5.66 -3.40 -48.09
C GLN A 139 5.90 -3.61 -46.58
N ILE A 140 7.16 -3.83 -46.16
CA ILE A 140 7.54 -3.96 -44.74
C ILE A 140 7.78 -2.59 -44.08
N ILE A 141 7.98 -1.51 -44.86
CA ILE A 141 8.33 -0.16 -44.35
C ILE A 141 7.13 0.81 -44.31
N LYS A 142 5.99 0.50 -44.95
CA LYS A 142 4.75 1.28 -44.81
C LYS A 142 3.61 0.35 -44.42
N GLY A 143 3.11 0.50 -43.19
CA GLY A 143 1.92 -0.18 -42.72
C GLY A 143 0.77 0.08 -43.69
N ASP A 144 0.34 -0.98 -44.37
CA ASP A 144 -0.77 -0.97 -45.32
C ASP A 144 -2.07 -0.87 -44.52
N LEU A 145 -2.36 0.38 -44.15
CA LEU A 145 -3.68 0.91 -43.83
C LEU A 145 -4.61 0.47 -44.95
N LEU A 146 -5.77 -0.10 -44.60
CA LEU A 146 -6.94 -0.29 -45.48
C LEU A 146 -6.81 0.52 -46.77
N ASP A 147 -6.46 -0.13 -47.88
CA ASP A 147 -6.28 0.51 -49.20
C ASP A 147 -7.31 1.63 -49.34
N GLU A 148 -6.86 2.90 -49.35
CA GLU A 148 -7.74 4.06 -49.20
C GLU A 148 -8.90 4.01 -50.23
N ALA A 149 -8.61 3.43 -51.40
CA ALA A 149 -9.58 3.13 -52.44
C ALA A 149 -10.62 2.08 -52.01
N ALA A 150 -10.20 0.98 -51.40
CA ALA A 150 -11.07 -0.04 -50.82
C ALA A 150 -11.95 0.53 -49.70
N LEU A 151 -11.39 1.29 -48.76
CA LEU A 151 -12.13 1.96 -47.68
C LEU A 151 -13.20 2.90 -48.24
N LYS A 152 -12.83 3.75 -49.20
CA LYS A 152 -13.75 4.66 -49.89
C LYS A 152 -14.83 3.93 -50.67
N SER A 153 -14.49 2.81 -51.31
CA SER A 153 -15.48 1.99 -52.03
C SER A 153 -16.49 1.35 -51.08
N HIS A 154 -16.02 0.85 -49.92
CA HIS A 154 -16.84 0.25 -48.88
C HIS A 154 -17.77 1.28 -48.25
N TRP A 155 -17.23 2.45 -47.89
CA TRP A 155 -18.01 3.59 -47.41
C TRP A 155 -19.11 3.98 -48.40
N ARG A 156 -18.81 4.10 -49.69
CA ARG A 156 -19.84 4.40 -50.71
C ARG A 156 -20.94 3.36 -50.77
N LYS A 157 -20.66 2.08 -50.54
CA LYS A 157 -21.68 1.03 -50.47
C LYS A 157 -22.53 1.18 -49.21
N LEU A 158 -21.87 1.35 -48.06
CA LEU A 158 -22.49 1.51 -46.75
C LEU A 158 -23.38 2.76 -46.68
N ALA A 159 -22.89 3.90 -47.13
CA ALA A 159 -23.64 5.15 -47.15
C ALA A 159 -24.86 5.07 -48.08
N ARG A 160 -24.77 4.31 -49.18
CA ARG A 160 -25.92 4.09 -50.09
C ARG A 160 -27.01 3.21 -49.47
N SER A 161 -26.65 2.26 -48.60
CA SER A 161 -27.60 1.36 -47.94
C SER A 161 -28.17 1.94 -46.65
N PHE A 162 -27.38 2.71 -45.89
CA PHE A 162 -27.76 3.26 -44.59
C PHE A 162 -28.16 4.74 -44.61
N HIS A 163 -28.35 5.35 -45.79
CA HIS A 163 -28.78 6.74 -45.89
C HIS A 163 -30.13 6.96 -45.18
N PRO A 164 -30.28 7.99 -44.32
CA PRO A 164 -31.50 8.21 -43.54
C PRO A 164 -32.75 8.31 -44.42
N ASP A 165 -32.65 8.97 -45.58
CA ASP A 165 -33.77 9.14 -46.52
C ASP A 165 -34.26 7.84 -47.18
N LYS A 166 -33.46 6.76 -47.17
CA LYS A 166 -33.80 5.50 -47.84
C LYS A 166 -34.39 4.46 -46.90
N LEU A 167 -34.24 4.66 -45.60
CA LEU A 167 -34.67 3.71 -44.60
C LEU A 167 -36.10 4.08 -44.18
N ASN A 168 -37.03 3.16 -44.42
CA ASN A 168 -38.41 3.29 -43.95
C ASN A 168 -38.57 2.67 -42.56
N PRO A 169 -39.38 3.28 -41.67
CA PRO A 169 -39.62 2.74 -40.34
C PRO A 169 -40.28 1.35 -40.46
N PRO A 170 -39.92 0.38 -39.59
CA PRO A 170 -40.53 -0.94 -39.59
C PRO A 170 -42.04 -0.84 -39.32
N ALA A 171 -42.83 -1.67 -40.01
CA ALA A 171 -44.29 -1.67 -39.94
C ALA A 171 -44.88 -1.95 -38.53
N SER A 172 -44.05 -2.37 -37.58
CA SER A 172 -44.39 -2.56 -36.18
C SER A 172 -44.53 -1.25 -35.38
N LEU A 173 -43.91 -0.15 -35.83
CA LEU A 173 -43.97 1.16 -35.16
C LEU A 173 -45.18 1.93 -35.69
N LYS A 174 -46.21 2.10 -34.86
CA LYS A 174 -47.45 2.80 -35.24
C LYS A 174 -47.53 4.20 -34.65
N THR A 175 -46.83 4.45 -33.55
CA THR A 175 -46.87 5.72 -32.84
C THR A 175 -45.90 6.71 -33.48
N GLU A 176 -46.35 7.93 -33.76
CA GLU A 176 -45.52 9.00 -34.34
C GLU A 176 -44.24 9.27 -33.52
N PHE A 177 -44.35 9.18 -32.20
CA PHE A 177 -43.22 9.29 -31.27
C PHE A 177 -42.16 8.20 -31.48
N GLU A 178 -42.56 6.94 -31.67
CA GLU A 178 -41.62 5.84 -31.87
C GLU A 178 -40.96 5.92 -33.26
N ILE A 179 -41.70 6.41 -34.26
CA ILE A 179 -41.18 6.63 -35.61
C ILE A 179 -40.14 7.75 -35.62
N SER A 180 -40.38 8.86 -34.92
CA SER A 180 -39.41 9.97 -34.82
C SER A 180 -38.16 9.55 -34.05
N GLN A 181 -38.31 8.79 -32.95
CA GLN A 181 -37.20 8.21 -32.21
C GLN A 181 -36.38 7.24 -33.08
N TRP A 182 -37.04 6.37 -33.85
CA TRP A 182 -36.35 5.47 -34.77
C TRP A 182 -35.57 6.23 -35.85
N LYS A 183 -36.17 7.28 -36.46
CA LYS A 183 -35.47 8.12 -37.45
C LYS A 183 -34.24 8.80 -36.85
N SER A 184 -34.37 9.38 -35.65
CA SER A 184 -33.24 9.98 -34.94
C SER A 184 -32.12 8.97 -34.62
N ASN A 185 -32.48 7.73 -34.27
CA ASN A 185 -31.52 6.65 -34.05
C ASN A 185 -30.79 6.23 -35.35
N VAL A 186 -31.48 6.25 -36.50
CA VAL A 186 -30.87 5.97 -37.81
C VAL A 186 -29.92 7.10 -38.22
N GLU A 187 -30.36 8.34 -38.07
CA GLU A 187 -29.55 9.53 -38.38
C GLU A 187 -28.29 9.58 -37.52
N SER A 188 -28.42 9.39 -36.20
CA SER A 188 -27.26 9.37 -35.30
C SER A 188 -26.28 8.24 -35.62
N LYS A 189 -26.75 7.04 -36.00
CA LYS A 189 -25.86 5.96 -36.48
C LYS A 189 -25.16 6.33 -37.78
N PHE A 190 -25.86 6.95 -38.72
CA PHE A 190 -25.26 7.39 -39.98
C PHE A 190 -24.19 8.47 -39.77
N ILE A 191 -24.43 9.42 -38.86
CA ILE A 191 -23.46 10.44 -38.45
C ILE A 191 -22.21 9.77 -37.85
N GLN A 192 -22.38 8.79 -36.96
CA GLN A 192 -21.25 8.03 -36.39
C GLN A 192 -20.45 7.26 -37.45
N MET A 193 -21.12 6.64 -38.42
CA MET A 193 -20.45 5.94 -39.52
C MET A 193 -19.67 6.92 -40.43
N ARG A 194 -20.22 8.11 -40.68
CA ARG A 194 -19.52 9.17 -41.43
C ARG A 194 -18.29 9.66 -40.67
N GLU A 195 -18.42 9.94 -39.38
CA GLU A 195 -17.31 10.38 -38.52
C GLU A 195 -16.20 9.31 -38.48
N ALA A 196 -16.58 8.03 -38.40
CA ALA A 196 -15.65 6.90 -38.48
C ALA A 196 -14.88 6.90 -39.80
N TYR A 197 -15.58 7.04 -40.94
CA TYR A 197 -14.93 7.13 -42.25
C TYR A 197 -14.00 8.34 -42.35
N GLU A 198 -14.45 9.54 -41.96
CA GLU A 198 -13.64 10.77 -42.05
C GLU A 198 -12.39 10.71 -41.19
N THR A 199 -12.46 10.04 -40.03
CA THR A 199 -11.31 9.85 -39.13
C THR A 199 -10.33 8.82 -39.70
N LEU A 200 -10.83 7.72 -40.27
CA LEU A 200 -9.99 6.65 -40.82
C LEU A 200 -9.43 6.98 -42.21
N ASN A 201 -10.04 7.91 -42.96
CA ASN A 201 -9.57 8.33 -44.28
C ASN A 201 -8.34 9.24 -44.21
N ASP A 202 -8.08 9.87 -43.07
CA ASP A 202 -6.88 10.69 -42.86
C ASP A 202 -5.85 9.89 -42.06
N ASN A 203 -4.71 9.59 -42.68
CA ASN A 203 -3.64 8.79 -42.09
C ASN A 203 -3.15 9.34 -40.73
N THR A 204 -3.16 10.66 -40.53
CA THR A 204 -2.73 11.27 -39.26
C THR A 204 -3.77 11.11 -38.16
N LYS A 205 -5.05 11.28 -38.50
CA LYS A 205 -6.18 11.08 -37.59
C LYS A 205 -6.41 9.62 -37.27
N GLN A 206 -6.21 8.72 -38.24
CA GLN A 206 -6.26 7.28 -38.03
C GLN A 206 -5.19 6.85 -37.02
N TRP A 207 -3.95 7.31 -37.19
CA TRP A 207 -2.87 7.03 -36.26
C TRP A 207 -3.18 7.49 -34.82
N ALA A 208 -3.76 8.68 -34.69
CA ALA A 208 -4.16 9.23 -33.40
C ALA A 208 -5.35 8.46 -32.80
N TYR A 209 -6.35 8.15 -33.62
CA TYR A 209 -7.54 7.39 -33.24
C TYR A 209 -7.18 6.00 -32.74
N ASP A 210 -6.28 5.29 -33.41
CA ASP A 210 -5.86 3.95 -33.00
C ASP A 210 -5.27 3.95 -31.57
N ARG A 211 -4.63 5.04 -31.14
CA ARG A 211 -3.96 5.17 -29.84
C ARG A 211 -4.82 5.77 -28.73
N PHE A 212 -5.56 6.83 -29.04
CA PHE A 212 -6.32 7.60 -28.05
C PHE A 212 -7.84 7.43 -28.16
N GLY A 213 -8.29 6.67 -29.17
CA GLY A 213 -9.68 6.34 -29.40
C GLY A 213 -10.51 7.52 -29.90
N PRO A 214 -11.84 7.52 -29.64
CA PRO A 214 -12.75 8.54 -30.16
C PRO A 214 -12.56 9.93 -29.55
N SER A 215 -11.75 10.06 -28.49
CA SER A 215 -11.44 11.36 -27.88
C SER A 215 -10.76 12.34 -28.85
N VAL A 216 -10.07 11.80 -29.87
CA VAL A 216 -9.32 12.55 -30.88
C VAL A 216 -10.21 13.47 -31.72
N THR A 217 -11.49 13.12 -31.95
CA THR A 217 -12.40 13.95 -32.77
C THR A 217 -12.80 15.25 -32.07
N GLN A 218 -12.63 15.32 -30.75
CA GLN A 218 -12.92 16.50 -29.94
C GLN A 218 -11.72 17.46 -29.86
N TRP A 219 -10.52 17.03 -30.25
CA TRP A 219 -9.30 17.81 -30.12
C TRP A 219 -9.23 18.85 -31.23
N LYS A 220 -9.12 20.12 -30.83
CA LYS A 220 -9.04 21.26 -31.77
C LYS A 220 -7.57 21.57 -32.06
N ASN A 221 -7.29 22.02 -33.29
CA ASN A 221 -5.97 22.50 -33.73
C ASN A 221 -4.84 21.45 -33.72
N CYS A 222 -5.16 20.16 -33.85
CA CYS A 222 -4.16 19.12 -34.05
C CYS A 222 -4.09 18.78 -35.54
N ILE A 223 -2.92 19.00 -36.15
CA ILE A 223 -2.65 18.69 -37.56
C ILE A 223 -1.47 17.71 -37.63
N THR A 224 -0.45 17.93 -36.80
CA THR A 224 0.76 17.11 -36.83
C THR A 224 0.69 15.95 -35.83
N LEU A 225 1.39 14.84 -36.11
CA LEU A 225 1.47 13.70 -35.17
C LEU A 225 1.98 14.12 -33.79
N ARG A 226 2.89 15.09 -33.74
CA ARG A 226 3.45 15.62 -32.49
C ARG A 226 2.40 16.34 -31.65
N GLU A 227 1.54 17.14 -32.28
CA GLU A 227 0.43 17.82 -31.59
C GLU A 227 -0.54 16.80 -31.00
N TYR A 228 -0.94 15.80 -31.80
CA TYR A 228 -1.78 14.69 -31.32
C TYR A 228 -1.14 13.94 -30.14
N LEU A 229 0.17 13.67 -30.20
CA LEU A 229 0.87 12.98 -29.12
C LEU A 229 0.89 13.81 -27.83
N ILE A 230 1.19 15.11 -27.92
CA ILE A 230 1.23 16.00 -26.75
C ILE A 230 -0.16 16.12 -26.13
N GLU A 231 -1.18 16.32 -26.94
CA GLU A 231 -2.56 16.44 -26.44
C GLU A 231 -3.04 15.12 -25.82
N GLY A 232 -2.68 13.99 -26.43
CA GLY A 232 -2.95 12.68 -25.86
C GLY A 232 -2.27 12.43 -24.52
N ILE A 233 -1.00 12.83 -24.36
CA ILE A 233 -0.30 12.74 -23.07
C ILE A 233 -1.01 13.60 -22.01
N LYS A 234 -1.46 14.82 -22.36
CA LYS A 234 -2.23 15.65 -21.44
C LYS A 234 -3.52 14.96 -21.01
N HIS A 235 -4.21 14.30 -21.92
CA HIS A 235 -5.44 13.55 -21.61
C HIS A 235 -5.21 12.31 -20.76
N THR A 236 -4.06 11.64 -20.90
CA THR A 236 -3.67 10.49 -20.09
C THR A 236 -3.16 10.88 -18.69
N SER A 237 -2.56 12.07 -18.56
CA SER A 237 -1.91 12.52 -17.31
C SER A 237 -2.80 12.48 -16.04
N PRO A 238 -4.10 12.86 -16.07
CA PRO A 238 -4.91 12.89 -14.86
C PRO A 238 -5.15 11.50 -14.30
N PHE A 239 -5.26 10.47 -15.16
CA PHE A 239 -5.45 9.10 -14.71
C PHE A 239 -4.28 8.64 -13.83
N TYR A 240 -3.04 8.87 -14.28
CA TYR A 240 -1.84 8.47 -13.54
C TYR A 240 -1.58 9.36 -12.33
N ALA A 241 -1.84 10.67 -12.44
CA ALA A 241 -1.72 11.58 -11.31
C ALA A 241 -2.70 11.21 -10.17
N LEU A 242 -3.97 10.97 -10.51
CA LEU A 242 -5.00 10.56 -9.55
C LEU A 242 -4.69 9.18 -8.98
N SER A 243 -4.31 8.22 -9.82
CA SER A 243 -4.03 6.86 -9.36
C SER A 243 -2.77 6.81 -8.48
N GLY A 244 -1.70 7.52 -8.85
CA GLY A 244 -0.50 7.67 -8.03
C GLY A 244 -0.79 8.37 -6.69
N SER A 245 -1.58 9.44 -6.70
CA SER A 245 -2.05 10.12 -5.49
C SER A 245 -2.85 9.19 -4.58
N SER A 246 -3.77 8.40 -5.15
CA SER A 246 -4.54 7.42 -4.39
C SER A 246 -3.66 6.36 -3.72
N LEU A 247 -2.61 5.88 -4.41
CA LEU A 247 -1.66 4.93 -3.84
C LEU A 247 -0.84 5.54 -2.69
N LEU A 248 -0.48 6.82 -2.79
CA LEU A 248 0.19 7.54 -1.70
C LEU A 248 -0.72 7.64 -0.46
N VAL A 249 -1.99 8.03 -0.65
CA VAL A 249 -2.97 8.12 0.45
C VAL A 249 -3.20 6.75 1.11
N ILE A 250 -3.34 5.69 0.32
CA ILE A 250 -3.50 4.32 0.85
C ILE A 250 -2.24 3.91 1.62
N GLY A 251 -1.05 4.24 1.12
CA GLY A 251 0.22 3.94 1.78
C GLY A 251 0.42 4.66 3.11
N THR A 252 -0.01 5.93 3.22
CA THR A 252 0.12 6.69 4.48
C THR A 252 -0.88 6.25 5.54
N VAL A 253 -2.12 5.94 5.14
CA VAL A 253 -3.17 5.45 6.06
C VAL A 253 -2.85 4.04 6.57
N ARG A 254 -2.16 3.24 5.76
CA ARG A 254 -1.90 1.82 6.04
C ARG A 254 -0.40 1.56 6.16
N LYS A 255 0.17 1.99 7.30
CA LYS A 255 1.61 2.03 7.64
C LYS A 255 2.46 0.78 7.32
N SER A 256 1.89 -0.39 7.00
CA SER A 256 2.67 -1.60 6.72
C SER A 256 1.95 -2.65 5.86
N ASP A 257 1.31 -2.24 4.75
CA ASP A 257 0.82 -3.22 3.77
C ASP A 257 1.96 -3.70 2.86
N ALA A 258 2.32 -4.98 2.93
CA ALA A 258 3.25 -5.61 1.98
C ALA A 258 2.77 -5.52 0.51
N GLY A 259 1.48 -5.29 0.29
CA GLY A 259 0.88 -5.03 -1.02
C GLY A 259 1.30 -3.70 -1.65
N THR A 260 1.85 -2.76 -0.88
CA THR A 260 2.27 -1.44 -1.39
C THR A 260 3.31 -1.57 -2.50
N PHE A 261 4.31 -2.44 -2.32
CA PHE A 261 5.32 -2.74 -3.34
C PHE A 261 4.66 -3.17 -4.66
N TRP A 262 3.80 -4.17 -4.60
CA TRP A 262 3.14 -4.72 -5.79
C TRP A 262 2.24 -3.71 -6.51
N ARG A 263 1.53 -2.83 -5.78
CA ARG A 263 0.71 -1.78 -6.40
C ARG A 263 1.56 -0.82 -7.23
N TRP A 264 2.71 -0.38 -6.71
CA TRP A 264 3.65 0.47 -7.45
C TRP A 264 4.28 -0.28 -8.63
N THR A 265 4.62 -1.56 -8.46
CA THR A 265 5.14 -2.39 -9.56
C THR A 265 4.13 -2.52 -10.70
N ILE A 266 2.85 -2.82 -10.40
CA ILE A 266 1.80 -2.94 -11.42
C ILE A 266 1.57 -1.58 -12.09
N MET A 267 1.58 -0.46 -11.34
CA MET A 267 1.48 0.88 -11.91
C MET A 267 2.58 1.16 -12.92
N LEU A 268 3.85 0.95 -12.53
CA LEU A 268 5.00 1.18 -13.41
C LEU A 268 4.98 0.26 -14.64
N LEU A 269 4.55 -1.00 -14.46
CA LEU A 269 4.38 -1.94 -15.55
C LEU A 269 3.33 -1.44 -16.55
N VAL A 270 2.18 -0.97 -16.06
CA VAL A 270 1.09 -0.45 -16.91
C VAL A 270 1.51 0.84 -17.63
N ILE A 271 2.19 1.76 -16.93
CA ILE A 271 2.76 2.96 -17.56
C ILE A 271 3.74 2.58 -18.67
N GLY A 272 4.63 1.62 -18.42
CA GLY A 272 5.62 1.16 -19.40
C GLY A 272 4.97 0.49 -20.62
N LEU A 273 3.97 -0.38 -20.40
CA LEU A 273 3.22 -1.03 -21.47
C LEU A 273 2.39 -0.02 -22.28
N GLU A 274 1.72 0.93 -21.63
CA GLU A 274 0.99 2.00 -22.32
C GLU A 274 1.95 2.88 -23.13
N ALA A 275 3.07 3.31 -22.55
CA ALA A 275 4.08 4.08 -23.26
C ALA A 275 4.63 3.31 -24.48
N MET A 276 4.85 2.01 -24.35
CA MET A 276 5.31 1.15 -25.45
C MET A 276 4.27 1.07 -26.56
N ILE A 277 2.98 0.93 -26.24
CA ILE A 277 1.89 0.93 -27.24
C ILE A 277 1.79 2.31 -27.92
N LEU A 278 1.82 3.40 -27.15
CA LEU A 278 1.69 4.78 -27.66
C LEU A 278 2.86 5.19 -28.56
N THR A 279 4.10 4.90 -28.15
CA THR A 279 5.32 5.30 -28.87
C THR A 279 5.67 4.38 -30.02
N SER A 280 5.13 3.16 -30.05
CA SER A 280 5.40 2.23 -31.14
C SER A 280 4.88 2.77 -32.47
N THR A 281 5.75 2.84 -33.48
CA THR A 281 5.38 3.14 -34.87
C THR A 281 5.04 1.87 -35.66
N SER A 282 5.25 0.69 -35.08
CA SER A 282 5.05 -0.64 -35.68
C SER A 282 4.46 -1.62 -34.67
N LEU A 283 4.01 -2.79 -35.15
CA LEU A 283 3.46 -3.87 -34.35
C LEU A 283 4.48 -4.36 -33.31
N THR A 284 4.34 -3.89 -32.07
CA THR A 284 5.15 -4.42 -30.97
C THR A 284 4.75 -5.85 -30.64
N LYS A 285 5.69 -6.65 -30.13
CA LYS A 285 5.40 -8.00 -29.61
C LYS A 285 4.28 -7.99 -28.55
N VAL A 286 4.18 -6.90 -27.79
CA VAL A 286 3.11 -6.67 -26.82
C VAL A 286 1.76 -6.50 -27.51
N SER A 287 1.68 -5.65 -28.54
CA SER A 287 0.45 -5.47 -29.32
C SER A 287 0.04 -6.77 -30.04
N PHE A 288 1.00 -7.54 -30.54
CA PHE A 288 0.74 -8.87 -31.11
C PHE A 288 0.17 -9.84 -30.07
N PHE A 289 0.78 -9.93 -28.88
CA PHE A 289 0.29 -10.78 -27.79
C PHE A 289 -1.12 -10.36 -27.33
N MET A 290 -1.37 -9.05 -27.20
CA MET A 290 -2.69 -8.52 -26.85
C MET A 290 -3.73 -8.80 -27.93
N SER A 291 -3.35 -8.79 -29.21
CA SER A 291 -4.23 -9.14 -30.32
C SER A 291 -4.61 -10.64 -30.34
N ILE A 292 -3.70 -11.52 -29.91
CA ILE A 292 -4.00 -12.94 -29.73
C ILE A 292 -5.01 -13.16 -28.60
N ILE A 293 -4.82 -12.48 -27.46
CA ILE A 293 -5.69 -12.64 -26.30
C ILE A 293 -7.05 -11.98 -26.51
N PHE A 294 -7.06 -10.80 -27.13
CA PHE A 294 -8.24 -9.97 -27.36
C PHE A 294 -8.36 -9.60 -28.85
N PRO A 295 -8.90 -10.50 -29.69
CA PRO A 295 -8.98 -10.26 -31.13
C PRO A 295 -9.96 -9.13 -31.48
N ASN A 296 -9.77 -8.53 -32.66
CA ASN A 296 -10.60 -7.46 -33.24
C ASN A 296 -10.72 -6.19 -32.38
N ARG A 297 -9.59 -5.76 -31.80
CA ARG A 297 -9.51 -4.57 -30.96
C ARG A 297 -8.52 -3.56 -31.50
N ALA A 298 -8.79 -2.30 -31.24
CA ALA A 298 -7.88 -1.20 -31.51
C ALA A 298 -6.90 -1.00 -30.33
N PRO A 299 -5.71 -0.41 -30.56
CA PRO A 299 -4.71 -0.21 -29.51
C PRO A 299 -5.23 0.56 -28.28
N PHE A 300 -6.10 1.56 -28.46
CA PHE A 300 -6.70 2.29 -27.35
C PHE A 300 -7.59 1.41 -26.44
N GLU A 301 -8.26 0.39 -27.01
CA GLU A 301 -9.06 -0.56 -26.23
C GLU A 301 -8.15 -1.45 -25.37
N HIS A 302 -6.98 -1.83 -25.90
CA HIS A 302 -5.96 -2.54 -25.11
C HIS A 302 -5.41 -1.70 -23.96
N ILE A 303 -5.20 -0.40 -24.18
CA ILE A 303 -4.78 0.54 -23.13
C ILE A 303 -5.86 0.63 -22.03
N GLU A 304 -7.13 0.74 -22.41
CA GLU A 304 -8.22 0.81 -21.44
C GLU A 304 -8.34 -0.47 -20.61
N LEU A 305 -8.25 -1.65 -21.24
CA LEU A 305 -8.19 -2.94 -20.52
C LEU A 305 -7.01 -3.02 -19.57
N LEU A 306 -5.84 -2.50 -19.98
CA LEU A 306 -4.65 -2.49 -19.15
C LEU A 306 -4.83 -1.59 -17.90
N ARG A 307 -5.45 -0.42 -18.06
CA ARG A 307 -5.79 0.48 -16.94
C ARG A 307 -6.80 -0.16 -15.98
N GLN A 308 -7.79 -0.86 -16.51
CA GLN A 308 -8.75 -1.61 -15.69
C GLN A 308 -8.09 -2.79 -14.97
N PHE A 309 -7.16 -3.48 -15.63
CA PHE A 309 -6.34 -4.52 -15.01
C PHE A 309 -5.47 -3.94 -13.88
N PHE A 310 -4.94 -2.73 -14.04
CA PHE A 310 -4.24 -2.03 -12.95
C PHE A 310 -5.16 -1.81 -11.75
N ILE A 311 -6.36 -1.25 -11.95
CA ILE A 311 -7.31 -0.98 -10.85
C ILE A 311 -7.66 -2.27 -10.12
N ALA A 312 -8.09 -3.29 -10.87
CA ALA A 312 -8.48 -4.58 -10.30
C ALA A 312 -7.27 -5.30 -9.65
N GLY A 313 -6.11 -5.28 -10.30
CA GLY A 313 -4.86 -5.84 -9.79
C GLY A 313 -4.38 -5.16 -8.51
N SER A 314 -4.59 -3.85 -8.37
CA SER A 314 -4.29 -3.10 -7.15
C SER A 314 -5.19 -3.51 -5.99
N CYS A 315 -6.49 -3.73 -6.25
CA CYS A 315 -7.42 -4.29 -5.27
C CYS A 315 -7.02 -5.72 -4.87
N VAL A 316 -6.67 -6.57 -5.84
CA VAL A 316 -6.21 -7.94 -5.59
C VAL A 316 -4.92 -7.95 -4.78
N ALA A 317 -3.93 -7.11 -5.12
CA ALA A 317 -2.68 -6.99 -4.36
C ALA A 317 -2.93 -6.60 -2.90
N THR A 318 -3.93 -5.76 -2.64
CA THR A 318 -4.37 -5.40 -1.28
C THR A 318 -4.89 -6.60 -0.51
N GLN A 319 -5.74 -7.40 -1.14
CA GLN A 319 -6.36 -8.54 -0.46
C GLN A 319 -5.39 -9.72 -0.30
N ILE A 320 -4.54 -9.97 -1.30
CA ILE A 320 -3.52 -11.03 -1.27
C ILE A 320 -2.42 -10.69 -0.26
N SER A 321 -2.06 -9.41 -0.09
CA SER A 321 -1.06 -8.99 0.90
C SER A 321 -1.37 -9.50 2.30
N GLY A 322 -2.64 -9.46 2.73
CA GLY A 322 -3.06 -9.93 4.05
C GLY A 322 -2.97 -11.45 4.22
N ILE A 323 -2.92 -12.21 3.11
CA ILE A 323 -2.78 -13.66 3.12
C ILE A 323 -1.31 -14.07 3.10
N ILE A 324 -0.49 -13.44 2.24
CA ILE A 324 0.91 -13.83 2.01
C ILE A 324 1.81 -13.35 3.16
N TYR A 325 1.54 -12.16 3.68
CA TYR A 325 2.31 -11.55 4.77
C TYR A 325 1.41 -11.40 5.99
N PRO A 326 1.06 -12.50 6.69
CA PRO A 326 0.37 -12.38 7.96
C PRO A 326 1.28 -11.58 8.91
N ILE A 327 0.69 -10.61 9.60
CA ILE A 327 1.38 -9.81 10.62
C ILE A 327 2.05 -10.81 11.59
N PRO A 328 3.37 -10.76 11.81
CA PRO A 328 4.03 -11.66 12.74
C PRO A 328 3.38 -11.51 14.12
N GLU A 329 3.08 -12.64 14.78
CA GLU A 329 2.45 -12.65 16.11
C GLU A 329 3.22 -11.80 17.13
N GLU A 330 4.54 -11.64 16.93
CA GLU A 330 5.40 -10.80 17.76
C GLU A 330 4.99 -9.33 17.74
N LEU A 331 4.60 -8.77 16.59
CA LEU A 331 4.13 -7.38 16.49
C LEU A 331 2.77 -7.16 17.19
N LYS A 332 1.96 -8.22 17.29
CA LYS A 332 0.67 -8.21 18.00
C LYS A 332 0.90 -8.35 19.51
N LYS A 333 1.90 -9.12 19.91
CA LYS A 333 2.37 -9.27 21.29
C LYS A 333 2.97 -7.96 21.79
N ASP A 334 3.78 -7.28 20.98
CA ASP A 334 4.35 -5.97 21.30
C ASP A 334 3.28 -4.90 21.47
N LYS A 335 2.26 -4.83 20.61
CA LYS A 335 1.12 -3.91 20.81
C LYS A 335 0.34 -4.20 22.09
N SER A 336 0.15 -5.47 22.43
CA SER A 336 -0.49 -5.83 23.70
C SER A 336 0.42 -5.55 24.90
N LEU A 337 1.72 -5.73 24.75
CA LEU A 337 2.73 -5.43 25.76
C LEU A 337 2.81 -3.92 25.99
N GLU A 338 2.82 -3.13 24.93
CA GLU A 338 2.82 -1.66 24.97
C GLU A 338 1.56 -1.12 25.65
N SER A 339 0.38 -1.69 25.36
CA SER A 339 -0.87 -1.34 26.07
C SER A 339 -0.88 -1.75 27.56
N VAL A 340 -0.03 -2.70 27.96
CA VAL A 340 0.15 -3.14 29.35
C VAL A 340 1.26 -2.34 30.05
N ILE A 341 2.25 -1.86 29.30
CA ILE A 341 3.38 -1.06 29.78
C ILE A 341 2.97 0.41 29.99
N GLU A 342 2.06 0.96 29.17
CA GLU A 342 1.56 2.34 29.29
C GLU A 342 1.10 2.72 30.71
N PRO A 343 0.23 1.95 31.39
CA PRO A 343 -0.16 2.26 32.77
C PRO A 343 0.97 2.00 33.78
N LEU A 344 1.99 1.22 33.42
CA LEU A 344 3.10 0.86 34.30
C LEU A 344 4.16 1.98 34.35
N PHE A 345 4.32 2.76 33.27
CA PHE A 345 5.16 3.96 33.28
C PHE A 345 4.65 5.01 34.28
N GLY A 346 3.33 5.22 34.36
CA GLY A 346 2.75 6.14 35.36
C GLY A 346 3.02 5.71 36.81
N LEU A 347 3.06 4.40 37.07
CA LEU A 347 3.44 3.85 38.38
C LEU A 347 4.94 4.00 38.65
N VAL A 348 5.79 3.85 37.63
CA VAL A 348 7.24 4.04 37.75
C VAL A 348 7.57 5.50 38.06
N ASP A 349 6.90 6.46 37.42
CA ASP A 349 7.07 7.89 37.72
C ASP A 349 6.65 8.21 39.16
N GLN A 350 5.55 7.63 39.63
CA GLN A 350 5.08 7.79 41.00
C GLN A 350 6.02 7.15 42.02
N ILE A 351 6.61 6.00 41.70
CA ILE A 351 7.65 5.36 42.53
C ILE A 351 8.92 6.20 42.54
N HIS A 352 9.33 6.75 41.40
CA HIS A 352 10.50 7.61 41.30
C HIS A 352 10.33 8.90 42.13
N GLU A 353 9.15 9.51 42.08
CA GLU A 353 8.79 10.66 42.90
C GLU A 353 8.78 10.31 44.40
N SER A 354 8.19 9.19 44.79
CA SER A 354 8.18 8.72 46.18
C SER A 354 9.58 8.38 46.70
N SER A 355 10.45 7.83 45.84
CA SER A 355 11.85 7.55 46.15
C SER A 355 12.65 8.83 46.34
N ASN A 356 12.43 9.85 45.51
CA ASN A 356 13.11 11.14 45.65
C ASN A 356 12.68 11.87 46.93
N LEU A 357 11.40 11.79 47.28
CA LEU A 357 10.88 12.35 48.54
C LEU A 357 11.48 11.63 49.75
N ALA A 358 11.53 10.29 49.75
CA ALA A 358 12.15 9.50 50.79
C ALA A 358 13.66 9.81 50.94
N ASN A 359 14.39 9.96 49.83
CA ASN A 359 15.80 10.35 49.84
C ASN A 359 16.02 11.72 50.49
N VAL A 360 15.13 12.70 50.23
CA VAL A 360 15.19 14.03 50.87
C VAL A 360 14.89 13.96 52.36
N GLU A 361 13.93 13.14 52.78
CA GLU A 361 13.64 12.93 54.20
C GLU A 361 14.78 12.23 54.93
N LEU A 362 15.43 11.25 54.29
CA LEU A 362 16.59 10.56 54.82
C LEU A 362 17.76 11.54 54.99
N ILE A 363 18.01 12.42 54.01
CA ILE A 363 19.02 13.48 54.12
C ILE A 363 18.69 14.44 55.27
N LYS A 364 17.42 14.80 55.48
CA LYS A 364 17.00 15.64 56.60
C LYS A 364 17.23 14.95 57.95
N LEU A 365 16.91 13.66 58.05
CA LEU A 365 17.15 12.87 59.27
C LEU A 365 18.65 12.72 59.55
N MET A 366 19.45 12.38 58.54
CA MET A 366 20.91 12.33 58.66
C MET A 366 21.49 13.66 59.09
N PHE A 367 21.00 14.78 58.53
CA PHE A 367 21.45 16.10 58.93
C PHE A 367 21.06 16.43 60.36
N ASN A 368 19.85 16.06 60.79
CA ASN A 368 19.37 16.25 62.16
C ASN A 368 20.17 15.42 63.18
N ASP A 369 20.56 14.20 62.81
CA ASP A 369 21.40 13.31 63.63
C ASP A 369 22.88 13.73 63.63
N LEU A 370 23.39 14.30 62.53
CA LEU A 370 24.75 14.85 62.48
C LEU A 370 24.88 16.24 63.14
N HIS A 371 23.80 17.01 63.21
CA HIS A 371 23.80 18.36 63.78
C HIS A 371 24.38 18.43 65.21
N PRO A 372 23.99 17.55 66.16
CA PRO A 372 24.61 17.54 67.49
C PRO A 372 26.08 17.07 67.47
N ILE A 373 26.46 16.16 66.57
CA ILE A 373 27.83 15.66 66.46
C ILE A 373 28.79 16.75 65.94
N ILE A 374 28.34 17.53 64.94
CA ILE A 374 29.11 18.66 64.41
C ILE A 374 29.27 19.75 65.48
N LYS A 375 28.19 20.06 66.22
CA LYS A 375 28.23 21.06 67.30
C LYS A 375 29.22 20.69 68.39
N ASN A 376 29.24 19.42 68.82
CA ASN A 376 30.19 18.92 69.80
C ASN A 376 31.64 18.94 69.28
N SER A 377 31.87 18.64 67.99
CA SER A 377 33.21 18.72 67.39
C SER A 377 33.74 20.16 67.28
N THR A 378 32.85 21.16 67.18
CA THR A 378 33.23 22.59 67.24
C THR A 378 33.47 23.10 68.66
N ASP A 379 32.73 22.61 69.65
CA ASP A 379 32.97 22.97 71.07
C ASP A 379 34.29 22.37 71.60
N ASP A 380 34.69 21.19 71.13
CA ASP A 380 36.01 20.62 71.46
C ASP A 380 37.19 21.37 70.81
N LYS A 381 36.96 22.09 69.70
CA LYS A 381 38.00 22.93 69.05
C LYS A 381 38.12 24.33 69.65
N ASN A 382 37.05 24.88 70.23
CA ASN A 382 37.07 26.22 70.83
C ASN A 382 37.70 26.29 72.23
N LYS A 383 38.17 25.16 72.80
CA LYS A 383 38.84 25.12 74.11
C LYS A 383 40.37 25.20 74.03
N SER A 384 40.95 25.27 72.84
CA SER A 384 42.41 25.14 72.66
C SER A 384 43.16 26.35 72.09
N ASP A 385 42.49 27.44 71.67
CA ASP A 385 43.21 28.61 71.16
C ASP A 385 42.60 29.93 71.69
N HIS A 386 43.17 30.45 72.76
CA HIS A 386 42.94 31.84 73.20
C HIS A 386 44.26 32.46 73.70
N HIS A 387 44.98 33.18 72.83
CA HIS A 387 45.97 34.19 73.22
C HIS A 387 46.11 35.28 72.12
N LEU A 388 45.81 36.53 72.50
CA LEU A 388 46.14 37.89 71.95
C LEU A 388 46.52 38.04 70.45
N THR A 389 46.11 39.04 69.64
CA THR A 389 45.71 40.46 69.86
C THR A 389 45.23 41.09 68.54
N THR A 390 44.36 42.11 68.65
CA THR A 390 44.29 43.38 67.88
C THR A 390 43.81 43.42 66.41
N GLU A 391 42.59 43.98 66.28
CA GLU A 391 42.07 45.04 65.38
C GLU A 391 42.40 45.15 63.87
N GLU A 392 41.29 45.41 63.16
CA GLU A 392 41.09 46.23 61.95
C GLU A 392 41.41 45.64 60.57
N GLY A 393 40.36 45.53 59.74
CA GLY A 393 40.46 45.21 58.31
C GLY A 393 39.20 44.61 57.68
N GLU A 394 38.03 45.24 57.86
CA GLU A 394 36.86 45.01 56.99
C GLU A 394 37.18 45.51 55.58
N LEU A 395 37.32 44.60 54.61
CA LEU A 395 36.64 44.63 53.29
C LEU A 395 37.13 43.54 52.28
N GLU A 396 37.60 42.37 52.73
CA GLU A 396 37.93 41.24 51.82
C GLU A 396 37.45 39.86 52.31
N SER A 397 36.64 39.80 53.37
CA SER A 397 36.34 38.55 54.09
C SER A 397 35.17 37.73 53.55
N ASN A 398 34.29 38.29 52.70
CA ASN A 398 33.11 37.55 52.22
C ASN A 398 33.38 36.62 51.02
N GLN A 399 34.44 36.83 50.24
CA GLN A 399 34.83 35.91 49.16
C GLN A 399 35.83 34.82 49.62
N LEU A 400 36.67 35.11 50.61
CA LEU A 400 37.60 34.13 51.18
C LEU A 400 36.91 33.13 52.12
N SER A 401 35.88 33.56 52.86
CA SER A 401 35.10 32.67 53.73
C SER A 401 34.23 31.69 52.94
N GLN A 402 33.59 32.14 51.84
CA GLN A 402 32.84 31.24 50.95
C GLN A 402 33.74 30.26 50.20
N SER A 403 34.94 30.67 49.77
CA SER A 403 35.89 29.75 49.12
C SER A 403 36.46 28.73 50.11
N GLN A 404 36.82 29.11 51.33
CA GLN A 404 37.26 28.17 52.36
C GLN A 404 36.15 27.22 52.85
N GLN A 405 34.90 27.69 52.94
CA GLN A 405 33.75 26.83 53.26
C GLN A 405 33.44 25.87 52.12
N ASN A 406 33.49 26.33 50.86
CA ASN A 406 33.34 25.46 49.69
C ASN A 406 34.47 24.43 49.60
N LEU A 407 35.70 24.78 49.98
CA LEU A 407 36.83 23.85 49.98
C LEU A 407 36.70 22.78 51.08
N LYS A 408 36.21 23.17 52.27
CA LYS A 408 35.88 22.21 53.34
C LYS A 408 34.70 21.32 52.94
N MET A 409 33.66 21.87 52.34
CA MET A 409 32.52 21.13 51.83
C MET A 409 32.94 20.13 50.75
N GLN A 410 33.77 20.55 49.79
CA GLN A 410 34.32 19.67 48.76
C GLN A 410 35.19 18.56 49.35
N LYS A 411 35.99 18.86 50.38
CA LYS A 411 36.81 17.86 51.06
C LYS A 411 35.94 16.80 51.74
N VAL A 412 34.90 17.22 52.46
CA VAL A 412 33.93 16.28 53.07
C VAL A 412 33.19 15.45 52.02
N ILE A 413 32.76 16.07 50.92
CA ILE A 413 32.11 15.35 49.81
C ILE A 413 33.07 14.33 49.20
N SER A 414 34.35 14.69 49.02
CA SER A 414 35.35 13.77 48.47
C SER A 414 35.65 12.58 49.40
N GLU A 415 35.64 12.81 50.71
CA GLU A 415 35.87 11.78 51.73
C GLU A 415 34.66 10.85 51.88
N VAL A 416 33.44 11.40 51.81
CA VAL A 416 32.21 10.60 51.76
C VAL A 416 32.17 9.77 50.49
N LYS A 417 32.54 10.36 49.34
CA LYS A 417 32.60 9.64 48.07
C LYS A 417 33.62 8.50 48.10
N SER A 418 34.79 8.69 48.71
CA SER A 418 35.79 7.61 48.83
C SER A 418 35.28 6.49 49.74
N LYS A 419 34.72 6.82 50.91
CA LYS A 419 34.16 5.81 51.83
C LYS A 419 32.97 5.07 51.22
N MET A 420 32.15 5.73 50.41
CA MET A 420 31.05 5.11 49.68
C MET A 420 31.56 4.20 48.56
N LEU A 421 32.64 4.58 47.88
CA LEU A 421 33.29 3.73 46.89
C LEU A 421 33.89 2.47 47.54
N ASP A 422 34.52 2.61 48.69
CA ASP A 422 35.09 1.49 49.45
C ASP A 422 33.99 0.52 49.89
N THR A 423 32.87 1.02 50.43
CA THR A 423 31.74 0.14 50.79
C THR A 423 31.09 -0.53 49.59
N PHE A 424 31.00 0.14 48.43
CA PHE A 424 30.53 -0.49 47.20
C PHE A 424 31.50 -1.56 46.68
N CYS A 425 32.81 -1.33 46.78
CA CYS A 425 33.82 -2.33 46.43
C CYS A 425 33.77 -3.53 47.37
N ASP A 426 33.59 -3.30 48.67
CA ASP A 426 33.50 -4.35 49.69
C ASP A 426 32.22 -5.20 49.53
N LEU A 427 31.08 -4.54 49.27
CA LEU A 427 29.82 -5.21 48.93
C LEU A 427 29.92 -6.01 47.62
N LYS A 428 30.64 -5.49 46.63
CA LYS A 428 30.88 -6.20 45.37
C LYS A 428 31.78 -7.41 45.58
N LEU A 429 32.82 -7.28 46.40
CA LEU A 429 33.71 -8.39 46.79
C LEU A 429 32.95 -9.50 47.54
N GLN A 430 31.98 -9.14 48.38
CA GLN A 430 31.14 -10.09 49.11
C GLN A 430 30.06 -10.74 48.22
N SER A 431 29.67 -10.11 47.11
CA SER A 431 28.65 -10.62 46.20
C SER A 431 29.19 -11.61 45.15
N ASP A 432 30.50 -11.61 44.89
CA ASP A 432 31.15 -12.48 43.92
C ASP A 432 31.72 -13.72 44.63
N PRO A 433 31.33 -14.97 44.27
CA PRO A 433 31.70 -16.17 45.01
C PRO A 433 33.22 -16.40 45.14
N ASP A 434 34.01 -16.03 44.13
CA ASP A 434 35.47 -16.13 44.17
C ASP A 434 36.11 -15.05 45.09
N GLY A 435 35.48 -13.87 45.16
CA GLY A 435 35.90 -12.77 46.04
C GLY A 435 35.58 -13.05 47.51
N GLN A 436 34.44 -13.69 47.78
CA GLN A 436 34.04 -14.09 49.12
C GLN A 436 35.00 -15.14 49.71
N ALA A 437 35.48 -16.08 48.89
CA ALA A 437 36.47 -17.08 49.30
C ALA A 437 37.82 -16.43 49.67
N ALA A 438 38.30 -15.46 48.87
CA ALA A 438 39.53 -14.73 49.13
C ALA A 438 39.45 -13.86 50.41
N TRP A 439 38.29 -13.24 50.66
CA TRP A 439 38.06 -12.42 51.85
C TRP A 439 38.02 -13.26 53.14
N ILE A 440 37.39 -14.44 53.10
CA ILE A 440 37.40 -15.38 54.22
C ILE A 440 38.82 -15.88 54.52
N GLN A 441 39.63 -16.12 53.47
CA GLN A 441 41.02 -16.53 53.63
C GLN A 441 41.88 -15.43 54.26
N ALA A 442 41.71 -14.17 53.84
CA ALA A 442 42.44 -13.03 54.42
C ALA A 442 42.14 -12.82 55.91
N ILE A 443 40.89 -13.00 56.34
CA ILE A 443 40.49 -12.91 57.76
C ILE A 443 41.06 -14.06 58.60
N GLN A 444 41.21 -15.25 58.00
CA GLN A 444 41.84 -16.39 58.66
C GLN A 444 43.34 -16.18 58.84
N ASP A 445 44.02 -15.59 57.85
CA ASP A 445 45.44 -15.26 57.93
C ASP A 445 45.70 -14.14 58.97
N GLU A 446 44.88 -13.10 59.05
CA GLU A 446 45.02 -12.01 60.04
C GLU A 446 44.87 -12.51 61.49
N LYS A 447 43.95 -13.45 61.74
CA LYS A 447 43.80 -14.12 63.04
C LYS A 447 44.92 -15.08 63.41
N SER A 448 45.77 -15.46 62.46
CA SER A 448 46.93 -16.33 62.72
C SER A 448 48.21 -15.55 63.05
N THR A 449 48.17 -14.22 62.86
CA THR A 449 49.27 -13.28 63.14
C THR A 449 49.14 -12.50 64.44
N GLU A 450 48.00 -12.62 65.15
CA GLU A 450 47.86 -12.29 66.58
C GLU A 450 48.08 -13.55 67.43
#